data_AF-A0ABD4YEW7-F1
#
_entry.id   AF-A0ABD4YEW7-F1
#
_cell.length_a   1.000
_cell.length_b   1.000
_cell.length_c   1.000
_cell.angle_alpha   90.00
_cell.angle_beta   90.00
_cell.angle_gamma   90.00
#
_symmetry.space_group_name_H-M   'P 1'
#
loop_
_entity.id
_entity.type
_entity.pdbx_description
1 polymer ?
#
loop_
_entity_poly.entity_id
_entity_poly.type
_entity_poly.pdbx_seq_one_letter_code
_entity_poly.pdbx_strand_id
1 'polypeptide(L)'
;MSSKKIYTNVSANPVVLSDGSSVQPGEQTTEEQYELAKNSFWAEHGLLVAGAPEQADDANGDLQALTDENTQLKADLFEAQAKLTELEASTKGHPEQVKSLEDRLTQEAARASKLENDLKEAQAKLAAKK
;
A
#
# COMPACT_ATOMS: atom_id res chain seq x y z
N MET A 1 34.44 25.96 -21.40
CA MET A 1 33.08 25.48 -21.69
C MET A 1 32.23 26.71 -21.99
N SER A 2 31.85 26.98 -23.24
CA SER A 2 30.85 28.02 -23.51
C SER A 2 29.54 27.54 -22.91
N SER A 3 29.11 28.13 -21.79
CA SER A 3 27.79 27.92 -21.23
C SER A 3 26.77 28.27 -22.31
N LYS A 4 26.04 27.24 -22.79
CA LYS A 4 24.97 27.42 -23.78
C LYS A 4 24.00 28.45 -23.21
N LYS A 5 23.72 29.50 -23.98
CA LYS A 5 22.86 30.60 -23.55
C LYS A 5 21.41 30.12 -23.55
N ILE A 6 20.91 29.71 -22.39
CA ILE A 6 19.55 29.21 -22.21
C ILE A 6 18.92 29.79 -20.95
N TYR A 7 17.59 29.95 -20.97
CA TYR A 7 16.77 30.15 -19.79
C TYR A 7 15.85 28.95 -19.59
N THR A 8 15.53 28.62 -18.34
CA THR A 8 14.51 27.65 -17.95
C THR A 8 13.29 28.38 -17.40
N ASN A 9 12.09 27.99 -17.85
CA ASN A 9 10.84 28.48 -17.26
C ASN A 9 10.58 27.77 -15.93
N VAL A 10 10.69 28.52 -14.83
CA VAL A 10 10.44 27.99 -13.47
C VAL A 10 9.03 28.30 -12.98
N SER A 11 8.20 28.93 -13.81
CA SER A 11 6.83 29.26 -13.48
C SER A 11 5.86 28.11 -13.77
N ALA A 12 4.70 28.12 -13.12
CA ALA A 12 3.64 27.13 -13.35
C ALA A 12 2.89 27.34 -14.69
N ASN A 13 3.14 28.44 -15.40
CA ASN A 13 2.42 28.81 -16.63
C ASN A 13 3.39 28.91 -17.82
N PRO A 14 2.90 28.76 -19.06
CA PRO A 14 3.72 29.05 -20.23
C PRO A 14 4.15 30.52 -20.24
N VAL A 15 5.44 30.76 -20.45
CA VAL A 15 5.99 32.10 -20.64
C VAL A 15 5.93 32.42 -22.13
N VAL A 16 5.20 33.48 -22.50
CA VAL A 16 5.05 33.92 -23.90
C VAL A 16 6.06 35.03 -24.22
N LEU A 17 6.82 34.85 -25.29
CA LEU A 17 7.85 35.78 -25.75
C LEU A 17 7.27 36.79 -26.75
N SER A 18 8.07 37.80 -27.12
CA SER A 18 7.63 38.93 -27.96
C SER A 18 7.20 38.56 -29.38
N ASP A 19 7.65 37.40 -29.89
CA ASP A 19 7.25 36.86 -31.19
C ASP A 19 5.98 36.00 -31.12
N GLY A 20 5.39 35.84 -29.93
CA GLY A 20 4.23 34.98 -29.67
C GLY A 20 4.59 33.51 -29.44
N SER A 21 5.86 33.12 -29.52
CA SER A 21 6.30 31.79 -29.12
C SER A 21 6.22 31.64 -27.59
N SER A 22 6.20 30.41 -27.09
CA SER A 22 6.13 30.15 -25.64
C SER A 22 7.14 29.11 -25.18
N VAL A 23 7.53 29.21 -23.91
CA VAL A 23 8.35 28.23 -23.19
C VAL A 23 7.45 27.60 -22.13
N GLN A 24 7.22 26.28 -22.20
CA GLN A 24 6.34 25.61 -21.24
C GLN A 24 7.00 25.52 -19.85
N PRO A 25 6.21 25.30 -18.77
CA PRO A 25 6.75 25.05 -17.44
C PRO A 25 7.82 23.95 -17.44
N GLY A 26 9.00 24.25 -16.86
CA GLY A 26 10.14 23.34 -16.79
C GLY A 26 10.95 23.19 -18.08
N GLU A 27 10.52 23.78 -19.19
CA GLU A 27 11.26 23.74 -20.46
C GLU A 27 12.34 24.81 -20.55
N GLN A 28 13.29 24.58 -21.46
CA GLN A 28 14.36 25.51 -21.81
C GLN A 28 14.03 26.29 -23.08
N THR A 29 14.45 27.54 -23.15
CA THR A 29 14.46 28.32 -24.38
C THR A 29 15.35 27.67 -25.45
N THR A 30 14.93 27.73 -26.72
CA THR A 30 15.87 27.63 -27.85
C THR A 30 16.83 28.82 -27.88
N GLU A 31 17.85 28.80 -28.74
CA GLU A 31 18.81 29.90 -28.87
C GLU A 31 18.15 31.19 -29.41
N GLU A 32 17.18 31.04 -30.32
CA GLU A 32 16.37 32.16 -30.82
C GLU A 32 15.48 32.74 -29.72
N GLN A 33 14.83 31.87 -28.94
CA GLN A 33 14.00 32.27 -27.80
C GLN A 33 14.83 32.91 -26.69
N TYR A 34 16.07 32.47 -26.47
CA TYR A 34 16.98 33.09 -25.51
C TYR A 34 17.23 34.57 -25.86
N GLU A 35 17.45 34.88 -27.14
CA GLU A 35 17.69 36.24 -27.59
C GLU A 35 16.45 37.14 -27.48
N LEU A 36 15.25 36.57 -27.46
CA LEU A 36 14.00 37.26 -27.15
C LEU A 36 13.75 37.39 -25.64
N ALA A 37 14.17 36.39 -24.87
CA ALA A 37 14.01 36.33 -23.42
C ALA A 37 15.04 37.20 -22.68
N LYS A 38 16.23 37.44 -23.25
CA LYS A 38 17.26 38.27 -22.63
C LYS A 38 16.72 39.68 -22.41
N ASN A 39 16.83 40.18 -21.18
CA ASN A 39 16.27 41.47 -20.76
C ASN A 39 14.74 41.59 -20.93
N SER A 40 14.02 40.48 -21.04
CA SER A 40 12.55 40.48 -21.00
C SER A 40 12.05 40.64 -19.56
N PHE A 41 10.80 41.08 -19.42
CA PHE A 41 10.08 41.13 -18.14
C PHE A 41 10.16 39.78 -17.39
N TRP A 42 10.07 38.66 -18.12
CA TRP A 42 10.10 37.32 -17.53
C TRP A 42 11.45 36.97 -16.92
N ALA A 43 12.55 37.38 -17.55
CA ALA A 43 13.89 37.17 -17.02
C ALA A 43 14.18 38.11 -15.83
N GLU A 44 13.74 39.36 -15.90
CA GLU A 44 13.91 40.34 -14.81
C GLU A 44 13.15 39.95 -13.54
N HIS A 45 11.95 39.39 -13.69
CA HIS A 45 11.12 38.93 -12.58
C HIS A 45 11.39 37.47 -12.17
N GLY A 46 12.44 36.83 -12.71
CA GLY A 46 12.89 35.51 -12.28
C GLY A 46 11.97 34.33 -12.68
N LEU A 47 11.08 34.54 -13.64
CA LEU A 47 10.23 33.47 -14.20
C LEU A 47 10.98 32.67 -15.29
N LEU A 48 11.94 33.31 -15.95
CA LEU A 48 12.96 32.67 -16.78
C LEU A 48 14.32 32.77 -16.09
N VAL A 49 14.85 31.65 -15.62
CA VAL A 49 16.12 31.58 -14.88
C VAL A 49 17.23 31.04 -15.78
N ALA A 50 18.40 31.69 -15.78
CA ALA A 50 19.49 31.30 -16.66
C ALA A 50 20.03 29.92 -16.32
N GLY A 51 20.29 29.09 -17.34
CA GLY A 51 20.79 27.73 -17.18
C GLY A 51 19.72 26.66 -17.40
N ALA A 52 20.16 25.41 -17.28
CA ALA A 52 19.29 24.24 -17.33
C ALA A 52 18.52 24.08 -16.02
N PRO A 53 17.37 23.37 -15.99
CA PRO A 53 16.77 22.97 -14.73
C PRO A 53 17.81 22.14 -13.96
N GLU A 54 18.16 22.59 -12.77
CA GLU A 54 18.98 21.79 -11.87
C GLU A 54 18.09 20.66 -11.34
N GLN A 55 18.40 19.44 -11.76
CA GLN A 55 17.97 18.27 -11.00
C GLN A 55 18.74 18.31 -9.67
N ALA A 56 18.07 18.03 -8.55
CA ALA A 56 18.77 17.84 -7.29
C ALA A 56 19.88 16.80 -7.50
N ASP A 57 21.08 17.05 -6.96
CA ASP A 57 22.28 16.24 -7.20
C ASP A 57 22.07 14.75 -6.86
N ASP A 58 21.06 14.42 -6.07
CA ASP A 58 20.68 13.10 -5.59
C ASP A 58 19.34 12.57 -6.16
N ALA A 59 18.70 13.24 -7.13
CA ALA A 59 17.40 12.81 -7.65
C ALA A 59 17.39 11.35 -8.17
N ASN A 60 18.52 10.88 -8.71
CA ASN A 60 18.69 9.48 -9.10
C ASN A 60 18.85 8.52 -7.90
N GLY A 61 19.47 9.00 -6.81
CA GLY A 61 19.58 8.27 -5.55
C GLY A 61 18.22 8.10 -4.87
N ASP A 62 17.42 9.16 -4.84
CA ASP A 62 16.05 9.13 -4.33
C ASP A 62 15.16 8.17 -5.13
N LEU A 63 15.25 8.21 -6.47
CA LEU A 63 14.53 7.28 -7.34
C LEU A 63 14.95 5.83 -7.09
N GLN A 64 16.25 5.58 -6.88
CA GLN A 64 16.75 4.24 -6.57
C GLN A 64 16.23 3.76 -5.21
N ALA A 65 16.30 4.61 -4.18
CA ALA A 65 15.81 4.29 -2.85
C ALA A 65 14.31 3.96 -2.85
N LEU A 66 13.49 4.75 -3.56
CA LEU A 66 12.06 4.49 -3.73
C LEU A 66 11.80 3.18 -4.50
N THR A 67 12.64 2.87 -5.49
CA THR A 67 12.53 1.62 -6.26
C THR A 67 12.83 0.40 -5.40
N ASP A 68 13.87 0.50 -4.56
CA ASP A 68 14.28 -0.56 -3.65
C ASP A 68 13.20 -0.78 -2.57
N GLU A 69 12.68 0.30 -1.97
CA GLU A 69 11.58 0.25 -1.01
C GLU A 69 10.32 -0.38 -1.63
N ASN A 70 9.94 0.04 -2.84
CA ASN A 70 8.79 -0.52 -3.54
C ASN A 70 8.94 -2.02 -3.81
N THR A 71 10.17 -2.45 -4.11
CA THR A 71 10.50 -3.87 -4.33
C THR A 71 10.37 -4.67 -3.03
N GLN A 72 10.88 -4.13 -1.91
CA GLN A 72 10.76 -4.76 -0.60
C GLN A 72 9.28 -4.87 -0.17
N LEU A 73 8.51 -3.78 -0.28
CA LEU A 73 7.10 -3.77 0.10
C LEU A 73 6.26 -4.79 -0.70
N LYS A 74 6.59 -5.01 -1.98
CA LYS A 74 5.95 -6.04 -2.81
C LYS A 74 6.26 -7.45 -2.32
N ALA A 75 7.51 -7.70 -1.91
CA ALA A 75 7.90 -9.00 -1.36
C ALA A 75 7.19 -9.28 -0.03
N ASP A 76 7.17 -8.30 0.88
CA ASP A 76 6.49 -8.40 2.17
C ASP A 76 4.99 -8.64 2.01
N LEU A 77 4.35 -7.95 1.05
CA LEU A 77 2.93 -8.14 0.75
C LEU A 77 2.64 -9.57 0.28
N PHE A 78 3.48 -10.12 -0.60
CA PHE A 78 3.32 -11.49 -1.10
C PHE A 78 3.49 -12.52 0.03
N GLU A 79 4.47 -12.32 0.92
CA GLU A 79 4.67 -13.18 2.08
C GLU A 79 3.47 -13.11 3.04
N ALA A 80 2.94 -11.91 3.30
CA ALA A 80 1.77 -11.73 4.15
C ALA A 80 0.52 -12.40 3.57
N GLN A 81 0.31 -12.32 2.24
CA GLN A 81 -0.80 -12.99 1.55
C GLN A 81 -0.67 -14.51 1.62
N ALA A 82 0.55 -15.06 1.48
CA ALA A 82 0.79 -16.49 1.63
C ALA A 82 0.45 -16.98 3.05
N LYS A 83 0.90 -16.26 4.08
CA LYS A 83 0.57 -16.56 5.49
C LYS A 83 -0.93 -16.48 5.75
N LEU A 84 -1.61 -15.48 5.22
CA LEU A 84 -3.07 -15.33 5.37
C LEU A 84 -3.80 -16.54 4.77
N THR A 85 -3.41 -16.96 3.57
CA THR A 85 -4.00 -18.13 2.89
C THR A 85 -3.78 -19.42 3.70
N GLU A 86 -2.60 -19.59 4.29
CA GLU A 86 -2.30 -20.74 5.17
C GLU A 86 -3.16 -20.73 6.45
N LEU A 87 -3.30 -19.57 7.10
CA LEU A 87 -4.17 -19.43 8.29
C LEU A 87 -5.64 -19.68 7.95
N GLU A 88 -6.13 -19.18 6.82
CA GLU A 88 -7.49 -19.43 6.35
C GLU A 88 -7.72 -20.92 6.10
N ALA A 89 -6.77 -21.59 5.44
CA ALA A 89 -6.84 -23.03 5.23
C ALA A 89 -6.83 -23.83 6.54
N SER A 90 -5.99 -23.44 7.50
CA SER A 90 -5.92 -24.06 8.83
C SER A 90 -7.20 -23.91 9.63
N THR A 91 -7.89 -22.77 9.51
CA THR A 91 -9.05 -22.45 10.35
C THR A 91 -10.39 -22.85 9.75
N LYS A 92 -10.45 -23.11 8.44
CA LYS A 92 -11.69 -23.42 7.69
C LYS A 92 -12.52 -24.58 8.28
N GLY A 93 -11.87 -25.58 8.88
CA GLY A 93 -12.55 -26.74 9.47
C GLY A 93 -12.87 -26.63 10.96
N HIS A 94 -12.34 -25.64 11.67
CA HIS A 94 -12.51 -25.54 13.13
C HIS A 94 -13.96 -25.36 13.57
N PRO A 95 -14.80 -24.51 12.93
CA PRO A 95 -16.19 -24.34 13.36
C PRO A 95 -17.00 -25.64 13.28
N GLU A 96 -16.79 -26.45 12.23
CA GLU A 96 -17.47 -27.73 12.06
C GLU A 96 -17.00 -28.76 13.09
N GLN A 97 -15.69 -28.80 13.37
CA GLN A 97 -15.12 -29.67 14.41
C GLN A 97 -15.64 -29.30 15.80
N VAL A 98 -15.69 -28.01 16.12
CA VAL A 98 -16.24 -27.51 17.39
C VAL A 98 -17.70 -27.92 17.53
N LYS A 99 -18.52 -27.69 16.49
CA LYS A 99 -19.93 -28.10 16.51
C LYS A 99 -20.10 -29.62 16.69
N SER A 100 -19.29 -30.41 16.00
CA SER A 100 -19.31 -31.87 16.16
C SER A 100 -18.96 -32.32 17.59
N LEU A 101 -18.00 -31.65 18.23
CA LEU A 101 -17.65 -31.92 19.62
C LEU A 101 -18.76 -31.50 20.59
N GLU A 102 -19.40 -30.36 20.36
CA GLU A 102 -20.55 -29.88 21.15
C GLU A 102 -21.75 -30.83 21.06
N ASP A 103 -22.06 -31.34 19.87
CA ASP A 103 -23.14 -32.31 19.65
C ASP A 103 -22.84 -33.63 20.38
N ARG A 104 -21.60 -34.12 20.30
CA ARG A 104 -21.15 -35.33 21.02
C ARG A 104 -21.23 -35.14 22.54
N LEU A 105 -20.81 -33.99 23.05
CA LEU A 105 -20.87 -33.68 24.47
C LEU A 105 -22.33 -33.69 24.96
N THR A 106 -23.23 -33.10 24.19
CA THR A 106 -24.68 -33.07 24.49
C THR A 106 -25.26 -34.47 24.52
N GLN A 107 -24.89 -35.32 23.56
CA GLN A 107 -25.34 -36.72 23.51
C GLN A 107 -24.85 -37.53 24.71
N GLU A 108 -23.58 -37.37 25.09
CA GLU A 108 -23.01 -38.06 26.26
C GLU A 108 -23.62 -37.56 27.57
N ALA A 109 -23.89 -36.25 27.71
CA ALA A 109 -24.58 -35.71 28.87
C ALA A 109 -25.99 -36.30 29.02
N ALA A 110 -26.73 -36.47 27.93
CA ALA A 110 -28.04 -37.12 27.94
C ALA A 110 -27.96 -38.61 28.33
N ARG A 111 -26.94 -39.33 27.84
CA ARG A 111 -26.70 -40.73 28.21
C ARG A 111 -26.36 -40.88 29.69
N ALA A 112 -25.48 -40.03 30.21
CA ALA A 112 -25.11 -40.01 31.62
C ALA A 112 -26.32 -39.77 32.52
N SER A 113 -27.14 -38.75 32.19
CA SER A 113 -28.37 -38.44 32.93
C SER A 113 -29.35 -39.62 32.96
N LYS A 114 -29.51 -40.32 31.82
CA LYS A 114 -30.36 -41.51 31.76
C LYS A 114 -29.82 -42.65 32.63
N LEU A 115 -28.53 -42.95 32.53
CA LEU A 115 -27.90 -43.99 33.34
C LEU A 115 -27.99 -43.68 34.84
N GLU A 116 -27.84 -42.42 35.23
CA GLU A 116 -28.03 -41.99 36.62
C GLU A 116 -29.45 -42.26 37.12
N ASN A 117 -30.47 -41.98 36.30
CA ASN A 117 -31.85 -42.26 36.65
C ASN A 117 -32.13 -43.77 36.73
N ASP A 118 -31.68 -44.54 35.74
CA ASP A 118 -31.82 -46.00 35.71
C ASP A 118 -31.16 -46.64 36.94
N LEU A 119 -29.99 -46.13 37.36
CA LEU A 119 -29.27 -46.58 38.55
C LEU A 119 -30.05 -46.26 39.83
N LYS A 120 -30.60 -45.05 39.97
CA LYS A 120 -31.46 -44.67 41.11
C LYS A 120 -32.69 -45.57 41.21
N GLU A 121 -33.35 -45.85 40.09
CA GLU A 121 -34.51 -46.76 40.06
C GLU A 121 -34.12 -48.19 40.46
N ALA A 122 -32.99 -48.70 39.95
CA ALA A 122 -32.50 -50.02 40.31
C ALA A 122 -32.18 -50.12 41.81
N GLN A 123 -31.54 -49.09 42.39
CA GLN A 123 -31.28 -49.01 43.83
C GLN A 123 -32.57 -49.00 44.65
N ALA A 124 -33.57 -48.21 44.25
CA ALA A 124 -34.86 -48.16 44.94
C ALA A 124 -35.58 -49.51 44.94
N LYS A 125 -35.59 -50.22 43.80
CA LYS A 125 -36.17 -51.57 43.68
C LYS A 125 -35.45 -52.60 44.56
N LEU A 126 -34.13 -52.48 44.68
CA LEU A 126 -33.32 -53.34 45.54
C LEU A 126 -33.59 -53.10 47.03
N ALA A 127 -33.76 -51.84 47.42
CA ALA A 127 -34.11 -51.46 48.78
C ALA A 127 -35.52 -51.95 49.17
N ALA A 128 -36.50 -51.89 48.27
CA ALA A 128 -37.87 -52.35 48.51
C ALA A 128 -38.04 -53.88 48.59
N LYS A 129 -37.01 -54.65 48.21
CA LYS A 129 -37.00 -56.12 48.24
C LYS A 129 -36.33 -56.72 49.49
N LYS A 130 -35.72 -55.89 50.34
CA LYS A 130 -35.17 -56.27 51.64
C LYS A 130 -36.19 -56.00 52.74
#